data_AF-A0A6B1HVW7-F1
#
_entry.id   AF-A0A6B1HVW7-F1
#
_cell.length_a   1.000
_cell.length_b   1.000
_cell.length_c   1.000
_cell.angle_alpha   90.00
_cell.angle_beta   90.00
_cell.angle_gamma   90.00
#
_symmetry.space_group_name_H-M   'P 1'
#
loop_
_entity.id
_entity.type
_entity.pdbx_description
1 polymer ?
#
loop_
_entity_poly.entity_id
_entity_poly.type
_entity_poly.pdbx_seq_one_letter_code
_entity_poly.pdbx_strand_id
1 'polypeptide(L)'
;MSYQVPVGAEMEVVQLGGEGGLSWESGGGEIPALVILDAATVDQSNAPGGVIDFAPFERERWIFPQQADTTDNILIGVNSKKRGGSVFTPIPSFRFLEADFPQMFDDDGNTALVLKSSGTGGTGAFGLLIEFDLGAIFGVNRFKFFPRNADPAFPAPDFQSQDDFLKGYEIFVNDGQPESRREGSLIWETVAFEGQNQEAVVDVRIPTRFVRFLRLKSLTAADFEIAEFQVFSEGFVPQAVYIS
;
A
#
# COMPACT_ATOMS: atom_id res chain seq x y z
N MET A 1 0.40 -54.16 29.20
CA MET A 1 0.40 -52.70 29.38
C MET A 1 1.77 -52.19 28.95
N SER A 2 1.85 -51.65 27.75
CA SER A 2 3.06 -51.02 27.21
C SER A 2 3.08 -49.55 27.64
N TYR A 3 4.15 -49.17 28.33
CA TYR A 3 4.42 -47.79 28.76
C TYR A 3 4.90 -47.00 27.54
N GLN A 4 4.13 -46.00 27.08
CA GLN A 4 4.60 -45.04 26.08
C GLN A 4 5.62 -44.11 26.74
N VAL A 5 6.83 -44.07 26.19
CA VAL A 5 7.86 -43.08 26.52
C VAL A 5 7.30 -41.69 26.17
N PRO A 6 7.51 -40.65 26.98
CA PRO A 6 7.10 -39.31 26.60
C PRO A 6 7.88 -38.91 25.34
N VAL A 7 7.19 -38.37 24.33
CA VAL A 7 7.85 -37.69 23.21
C VAL A 7 8.69 -36.57 23.83
N GLY A 8 10.01 -36.71 23.79
CA GLY A 8 10.91 -35.65 24.21
C GLY A 8 10.64 -34.44 23.34
N ALA A 9 10.33 -33.30 23.96
CA ALA A 9 10.37 -32.03 23.25
C ALA A 9 11.83 -31.81 22.82
N GLU A 10 12.09 -31.89 21.52
CA GLU A 10 13.38 -31.54 20.96
C GLU A 10 13.50 -30.01 21.05
N MET A 11 14.42 -29.53 21.90
CA MET A 11 14.75 -28.10 21.95
C MET A 11 15.86 -27.85 20.95
N GLU A 12 15.53 -27.23 19.83
CA GLU A 12 16.51 -26.69 18.90
C GLU A 12 16.87 -25.27 19.34
N VAL A 13 18.16 -25.01 19.55
CA VAL A 13 18.68 -23.66 19.82
C VAL A 13 19.15 -23.09 18.51
N VAL A 14 18.41 -22.13 17.96
CA VAL A 14 18.78 -21.39 16.76
C VAL A 14 19.53 -20.13 17.18
N GLN A 15 20.79 -20.00 16.75
CA GLN A 15 21.58 -18.79 16.94
C GLN A 15 21.47 -17.91 15.68
N LEU A 16 20.93 -16.71 15.82
CA LEU A 16 20.91 -15.71 14.75
C LEU A 16 22.11 -14.77 14.86
N GLY A 17 22.88 -14.65 13.78
CA GLY A 17 24.06 -13.79 13.70
C GLY A 17 25.28 -14.27 14.51
N GLY A 18 26.40 -13.57 14.34
CA GLY A 18 27.69 -13.93 14.93
C GLY A 18 28.44 -15.01 14.14
N GLU A 19 29.64 -15.39 14.62
CA GLU A 19 30.45 -16.44 14.00
C GLU A 19 29.76 -17.80 14.18
N GLY A 20 29.28 -18.41 13.08
CA GLY A 20 28.59 -19.70 13.08
C GLY A 20 27.07 -19.68 13.28
N GLY A 21 26.45 -18.50 13.43
CA GLY A 21 24.99 -18.35 13.48
C GLY A 21 24.34 -18.24 12.09
N LEU A 22 23.02 -18.44 12.02
CA LEU A 22 22.24 -18.22 10.79
C LEU A 22 22.29 -16.75 10.39
N SER A 23 22.36 -16.50 9.07
CA SER A 23 22.40 -15.15 8.54
C SER A 23 21.05 -14.46 8.73
N TRP A 24 21.08 -13.22 9.22
CA TRP A 24 19.93 -12.35 9.29
C TRP A 24 19.89 -11.31 8.17
N GLU A 25 20.92 -11.27 7.30
CA GLU A 25 21.18 -10.24 6.28
C GLU A 25 20.10 -10.15 5.18
N SER A 26 19.09 -11.01 5.21
CA SER A 26 17.94 -10.99 4.29
C SER A 26 16.62 -11.40 4.95
N GLY A 27 16.51 -11.30 6.28
CA GLY A 27 15.33 -11.74 7.02
C GLY A 27 15.46 -13.13 7.64
N GLY A 28 16.64 -13.46 8.19
CA GLY A 28 16.83 -14.64 9.06
C GLY A 28 17.23 -15.96 8.39
N GLY A 29 17.39 -15.99 7.07
CA GLY A 29 17.98 -17.14 6.37
C GLY A 29 17.02 -18.33 6.22
N GLU A 30 17.48 -19.54 6.57
CA GLU A 30 16.82 -20.83 6.25
C GLU A 30 15.60 -21.19 7.13
N ILE A 31 15.38 -20.47 8.24
CA ILE A 31 14.26 -20.71 9.16
C ILE A 31 13.37 -19.46 9.22
N PRO A 32 12.35 -19.36 8.36
CA PRO A 32 11.40 -18.25 8.41
C PRO A 32 10.44 -18.40 9.61
N ALA A 33 10.19 -17.30 10.31
CA ALA A 33 9.13 -17.19 11.29
C ALA A 33 7.77 -17.36 10.60
N LEU A 34 6.89 -18.14 11.23
CA LEU A 34 5.49 -18.23 10.83
C LEU A 34 4.72 -17.07 11.48
N VAL A 35 4.39 -16.07 10.67
CA VAL A 35 3.58 -14.94 11.09
C VAL A 35 2.16 -15.16 10.58
N ILE A 36 1.23 -15.39 11.49
CA ILE A 36 -0.20 -15.41 11.13
C ILE A 36 -0.61 -13.96 10.91
N LEU A 37 -0.77 -13.56 9.64
CA LEU A 37 -1.20 -12.21 9.28
C LEU A 37 -2.72 -12.08 9.48
N ASP A 38 -3.48 -13.11 9.09
CA ASP A 38 -4.92 -13.22 9.30
C ASP A 38 -5.38 -14.69 9.33
N ALA A 39 -6.69 -14.93 9.41
CA ALA A 39 -7.28 -16.28 9.53
C ALA A 39 -7.02 -17.20 8.31
N ALA A 40 -6.64 -16.65 7.16
CA ALA A 40 -6.37 -17.36 5.92
C ALA A 40 -4.92 -17.18 5.41
N THR A 41 -4.17 -16.22 5.95
CA THR A 41 -2.84 -15.83 5.47
C THR A 41 -1.77 -16.04 6.53
N VAL A 42 -0.79 -16.86 6.20
CA VAL A 42 0.45 -17.01 6.95
C VAL A 42 1.59 -16.46 6.11
N ASP A 43 2.31 -15.48 6.63
CA ASP A 43 3.59 -15.05 6.09
C ASP A 43 4.72 -15.89 6.70
N GLN A 44 5.69 -16.23 5.87
CA GLN A 44 6.88 -16.98 6.23
C GLN A 44 8.07 -16.05 6.04
N SER A 45 8.25 -15.14 6.99
CA SER A 45 9.23 -14.07 6.94
C SER A 45 9.59 -13.60 8.34
N ASN A 46 10.87 -13.30 8.57
CA ASN A 46 11.32 -12.68 9.81
C ASN A 46 11.20 -11.16 9.76
N ALA A 47 10.75 -10.60 8.64
CA ALA A 47 10.56 -9.16 8.42
C ALA A 47 9.16 -8.87 7.84
N PRO A 48 8.08 -9.11 8.61
CA PRO A 48 6.72 -8.83 8.16
C PRO A 48 6.52 -7.35 7.81
N GLY A 49 5.69 -7.08 6.81
CA GLY A 49 5.42 -5.74 6.30
C GLY A 49 6.45 -5.21 5.31
N GLY A 50 7.60 -5.89 5.14
CA GLY A 50 8.61 -5.54 4.14
C GLY A 50 9.19 -4.14 4.27
N VAL A 51 9.17 -3.58 5.48
CA VAL A 51 9.68 -2.24 5.84
C VAL A 51 11.02 -2.31 6.59
N ILE A 52 11.80 -3.36 6.34
CA ILE A 52 13.15 -3.52 6.88
C ILE A 52 14.14 -3.50 5.73
N ASP A 53 15.11 -2.58 5.82
CA ASP A 53 16.28 -2.57 4.96
C ASP A 53 17.38 -3.40 5.60
N PHE A 54 17.91 -4.33 4.82
CA PHE A 54 19.10 -5.09 5.15
C PHE A 54 20.27 -4.49 4.38
N ALA A 55 21.34 -4.17 5.10
CA ALA A 55 22.49 -3.41 4.61
C ALA A 55 22.21 -1.95 4.13
N PRO A 56 21.48 -1.14 4.91
CA PRO A 56 21.22 0.27 4.58
C PRO A 56 22.52 1.08 4.51
N PHE A 57 22.54 2.11 3.66
CA PHE A 57 23.68 3.02 3.52
C PHE A 57 25.01 2.30 3.22
N GLU A 58 24.93 1.19 2.47
CA GLU A 58 26.07 0.31 2.15
C GLU A 58 26.74 -0.31 3.39
N ARG A 59 26.01 -0.39 4.52
CA ARG A 59 26.52 -0.98 5.76
C ARG A 59 26.11 -2.43 5.86
N GLU A 60 26.96 -3.32 5.37
CA GLU A 60 26.78 -4.76 5.56
C GLU A 60 26.50 -5.12 7.03
N ARG A 61 25.61 -6.08 7.26
CA ARG A 61 25.20 -6.53 8.62
C ARG A 61 24.59 -5.41 9.45
N TRP A 62 23.66 -4.65 8.86
CA TRP A 62 22.76 -3.74 9.57
C TRP A 62 21.30 -4.06 9.23
N ILE A 63 20.43 -4.02 10.24
CA ILE A 63 18.97 -4.01 10.11
C ILE A 63 18.51 -2.60 10.45
N PHE A 64 17.68 -1.99 9.60
CA PHE A 64 17.17 -0.64 9.85
C PHE A 64 15.75 -0.51 9.30
N PRO A 65 14.89 0.33 9.92
CA PRO A 65 13.61 0.65 9.32
C PRO A 65 13.81 1.23 7.92
N GLN A 66 12.95 0.85 7.00
CA GLN A 66 13.04 1.29 5.61
C GLN A 66 13.08 2.83 5.54
N GLN A 67 14.07 3.36 4.84
CA GLN A 67 14.05 4.78 4.48
C GLN A 67 13.06 4.99 3.35
N ALA A 68 12.13 5.90 3.55
CA ALA A 68 11.26 6.37 2.50
C ALA A 68 12.01 7.36 1.59
N ASP A 69 12.15 7.02 0.31
CA ASP A 69 12.52 7.99 -0.71
C ASP A 69 11.28 8.81 -1.12
N THR A 70 11.45 10.13 -1.13
CA THR A 70 10.43 11.08 -1.59
C THR A 70 10.11 10.99 -3.07
N THR A 71 10.90 10.26 -3.86
CA THR A 71 10.68 10.06 -5.30
C THR A 71 9.98 8.76 -5.65
N ASP A 72 9.89 7.82 -4.71
CA ASP A 72 9.37 6.49 -4.99
C ASP A 72 7.89 6.40 -4.63
N ASN A 73 7.09 5.81 -5.52
CA ASN A 73 5.70 5.51 -5.24
C ASN A 73 5.62 4.34 -4.26
N ILE A 74 5.18 4.60 -3.02
CA ILE A 74 5.07 3.54 -2.00
C ILE A 74 3.92 2.56 -2.22
N LEU A 75 3.03 2.82 -3.20
CA LEU A 75 1.99 1.88 -3.59
C LEU A 75 2.52 0.72 -4.45
N ILE A 76 3.72 0.84 -5.02
CA ILE A 76 4.35 -0.27 -5.74
C ILE A 76 4.53 -1.46 -4.78
N GLY A 77 3.87 -2.58 -5.10
CA GLY A 77 3.88 -3.78 -4.29
C GLY A 77 3.02 -3.71 -3.01
N VAL A 78 2.09 -2.77 -2.89
CA VAL A 78 1.18 -2.64 -1.73
C VAL A 78 0.41 -3.94 -1.45
N ASN A 79 -0.03 -4.64 -2.50
CA ASN A 79 -0.75 -5.90 -2.45
C ASN A 79 0.16 -7.14 -2.37
N SER A 80 1.49 -6.96 -2.28
CA SER A 80 2.40 -8.07 -2.11
C SER A 80 2.22 -8.70 -0.73
N LYS A 81 2.36 -10.03 -0.65
CA LYS A 81 2.27 -10.75 0.63
C LYS A 81 3.25 -10.21 1.67
N LYS A 82 4.45 -9.81 1.23
CA LYS A 82 5.49 -9.26 2.11
C LYS A 82 5.09 -7.89 2.67
N ARG A 83 4.47 -7.01 1.88
CA ARG A 83 3.98 -5.71 2.35
C ARG A 83 2.76 -5.85 3.26
N GLY A 84 1.89 -6.81 2.98
CA GLY A 84 0.69 -7.07 3.77
C GLY A 84 -0.38 -5.97 3.67
N GLY A 85 -0.28 -5.11 2.65
CA GLY A 85 -1.28 -4.10 2.32
C GLY A 85 -2.36 -4.64 1.39
N SER A 86 -3.35 -3.81 1.10
CA SER A 86 -4.43 -4.12 0.18
C SER A 86 -5.05 -2.87 -0.42
N VAL A 87 -5.68 -3.01 -1.59
CA VAL A 87 -6.49 -1.95 -2.21
C VAL A 87 -7.85 -2.53 -2.53
N PHE A 88 -8.91 -1.91 -2.04
CA PHE A 88 -10.28 -2.44 -2.13
C PHE A 88 -11.31 -1.32 -2.11
N THR A 89 -12.58 -1.66 -2.35
CA THR A 89 -13.69 -0.73 -2.16
C THR A 89 -14.66 -1.24 -1.09
N PRO A 90 -15.03 -0.41 -0.11
CA PRO A 90 -16.07 -0.79 0.84
C PRO A 90 -17.48 -0.82 0.20
N ILE A 91 -17.62 -0.35 -1.04
CA ILE A 91 -18.92 -0.20 -1.71
C ILE A 91 -19.21 -1.47 -2.54
N PRO A 92 -20.20 -2.30 -2.15
CA PRO A 92 -20.44 -3.59 -2.81
C PRO A 92 -20.71 -3.49 -4.31
N SER A 93 -21.39 -2.43 -4.76
CA SER A 93 -21.70 -2.21 -6.17
C SER A 93 -20.49 -1.87 -7.03
N PHE A 94 -19.35 -1.48 -6.43
CA PHE A 94 -18.12 -1.16 -7.15
C PHE A 94 -17.05 -2.26 -7.06
N ARG A 95 -17.29 -3.36 -6.35
CA ARG A 95 -16.28 -4.43 -6.16
C ARG A 95 -15.82 -5.10 -7.45
N PHE A 96 -16.61 -5.01 -8.52
CA PHE A 96 -16.20 -5.50 -9.83
C PHE A 96 -14.96 -4.77 -10.38
N LEU A 97 -14.66 -3.56 -9.90
CA LEU A 97 -13.49 -2.77 -10.27
C LEU A 97 -12.20 -3.23 -9.56
N GLU A 98 -12.29 -4.02 -8.49
CA GLU A 98 -11.12 -4.38 -7.67
C GLU A 98 -10.07 -5.15 -8.47
N ALA A 99 -10.49 -5.88 -9.50
CA ALA A 99 -9.58 -6.56 -10.43
C ALA A 99 -8.70 -5.59 -11.25
N ASP A 100 -9.17 -4.37 -11.45
CA ASP A 100 -8.48 -3.33 -12.24
C ASP A 100 -7.69 -2.34 -11.37
N PHE A 101 -7.90 -2.33 -10.04
CA PHE A 101 -7.14 -1.45 -9.14
C PHE A 101 -5.61 -1.54 -9.25
N PRO A 102 -5.00 -2.73 -9.49
CA PRO A 102 -3.56 -2.80 -9.70
C PRO A 102 -3.02 -1.91 -10.82
N GLN A 103 -3.85 -1.61 -11.83
CA GLN A 103 -3.51 -0.73 -12.96
C GLN A 103 -3.38 0.75 -12.57
N MET A 104 -3.58 1.11 -11.30
CA MET A 104 -3.33 2.46 -10.80
C MET A 104 -1.97 2.58 -10.08
N PHE A 105 -1.23 1.49 -9.92
CA PHE A 105 0.02 1.49 -9.15
C PHE A 105 0.97 0.40 -9.64
N ASP A 106 0.99 0.16 -10.95
CA ASP A 106 1.88 -0.82 -11.59
C ASP A 106 3.11 -0.19 -12.27
N ASP A 107 3.24 1.13 -12.22
CA ASP A 107 4.31 1.91 -12.85
C ASP A 107 4.27 1.83 -14.40
N ASP A 108 3.07 1.60 -14.97
CA ASP A 108 2.85 1.53 -16.42
C ASP A 108 1.81 2.56 -16.89
N GLY A 109 2.28 3.61 -17.58
CA GLY A 109 1.41 4.65 -18.13
C GLY A 109 0.40 4.18 -19.20
N ASN A 110 0.49 2.93 -19.68
CA ASN A 110 -0.44 2.39 -20.67
C ASN A 110 -1.64 1.67 -20.06
N THR A 111 -1.57 1.29 -18.78
CA THR A 111 -2.68 0.70 -18.03
C THR A 111 -3.42 1.80 -17.27
N ALA A 112 -4.67 1.53 -16.86
CA ALA A 112 -5.44 2.44 -16.02
C ALA A 112 -6.66 1.77 -15.42
N LEU A 113 -7.03 2.16 -14.20
CA LEU A 113 -8.41 2.02 -13.78
C LEU A 113 -9.28 2.92 -14.69
N VAL A 114 -10.22 2.32 -15.42
CA VAL A 114 -11.15 3.05 -16.29
C VAL A 114 -12.56 2.94 -15.74
N LEU A 115 -13.18 4.08 -15.45
CA LEU A 115 -14.55 4.16 -14.99
C LEU A 115 -15.42 4.91 -15.98
N LYS A 116 -16.25 4.15 -16.71
CA LYS A 116 -17.24 4.69 -17.64
C LYS A 116 -18.66 4.40 -17.13
N SER A 117 -19.56 5.38 -17.20
CA SER A 117 -20.94 5.28 -16.73
C SER A 117 -21.72 4.14 -17.38
N SER A 118 -21.38 3.78 -18.62
CA SER A 118 -21.94 2.61 -19.32
C SER A 118 -21.54 1.28 -18.67
N GLY A 119 -20.34 1.19 -18.11
CA GLY A 119 -19.82 0.01 -17.41
C GLY A 119 -20.37 -0.18 -16.00
N THR A 120 -20.89 0.88 -15.36
CA THR A 120 -21.44 0.84 -14.00
C THR A 120 -22.98 0.71 -13.96
N GLY A 121 -23.61 0.33 -15.07
CA GLY A 121 -25.07 0.31 -15.20
C GLY A 121 -25.73 1.69 -15.05
N GLY A 122 -25.03 2.77 -15.39
CA GLY A 122 -25.52 4.15 -15.32
C GLY A 122 -25.28 4.88 -13.99
N THR A 123 -24.74 4.20 -12.97
CA THR A 123 -24.43 4.81 -11.65
C THR A 123 -23.32 5.87 -11.71
N GLY A 124 -22.46 5.79 -12.73
CA GLY A 124 -21.29 6.65 -12.89
C GLY A 124 -20.27 6.48 -11.77
N ALA A 125 -19.37 7.45 -11.68
CA ALA A 125 -18.29 7.50 -10.72
C ALA A 125 -18.66 7.99 -9.31
N PHE A 126 -19.89 8.50 -9.12
CA PHE A 126 -20.22 9.29 -7.95
C PHE A 126 -20.24 8.43 -6.68
N GLY A 127 -19.49 8.86 -5.66
CA GLY A 127 -19.44 8.15 -4.39
C GLY A 127 -18.61 6.87 -4.41
N LEU A 128 -17.87 6.59 -5.50
CA LEU A 128 -16.82 5.56 -5.47
C LEU A 128 -15.82 5.88 -4.36
N LEU A 129 -15.53 4.88 -3.54
CA LEU A 129 -14.47 4.90 -2.54
C LEU A 129 -13.43 3.85 -2.93
N ILE A 130 -12.17 4.26 -3.00
CA ILE A 130 -11.02 3.35 -3.14
C ILE A 130 -10.20 3.50 -1.86
N GLU A 131 -10.02 2.41 -1.13
CA GLU A 131 -9.28 2.37 0.12
C GLU A 131 -8.00 1.57 -0.04
N PHE A 132 -6.93 2.08 0.56
CA PHE A 132 -5.61 1.48 0.56
C PHE A 132 -5.21 1.22 2.01
N ASP A 133 -4.94 -0.03 2.37
CA ASP A 133 -4.10 -0.37 3.53
C ASP A 133 -2.66 -0.47 3.02
N LEU A 134 -1.79 0.41 3.48
CA LEU A 134 -0.38 0.42 3.09
C LEU A 134 0.40 -0.75 3.69
N GLY A 135 -0.20 -1.53 4.60
CA GLY A 135 0.44 -2.68 5.27
C GLY A 135 1.41 -2.27 6.39
N ALA A 136 1.92 -1.04 6.34
CA ALA A 136 2.73 -0.40 7.37
C ALA A 136 2.36 1.10 7.48
N ILE A 137 2.92 1.76 8.49
CA ILE A 137 2.75 3.21 8.67
C ILE A 137 3.87 3.93 7.89
N PHE A 138 3.54 4.94 7.10
CA PHE A 138 4.50 5.75 6.35
C PHE A 138 4.35 7.23 6.68
N GLY A 139 5.45 7.99 6.64
CA GLY A 139 5.43 9.46 6.73
C GLY A 139 5.03 10.07 5.40
N VAL A 140 3.76 10.05 5.05
CA VAL A 140 3.24 10.52 3.75
C VAL A 140 3.18 12.05 3.71
N ASN A 141 3.66 12.64 2.62
CA ASN A 141 3.67 14.09 2.41
C ASN A 141 3.12 14.52 1.04
N ARG A 142 2.86 13.59 0.11
CA ARG A 142 2.41 13.92 -1.24
C ARG A 142 1.60 12.79 -1.88
N PHE A 143 0.57 13.19 -2.63
CA PHE A 143 -0.23 12.34 -3.49
C PHE A 143 -0.15 12.89 -4.91
N LYS A 144 0.00 12.02 -5.91
CA LYS A 144 -0.07 12.42 -7.32
C LYS A 144 -0.88 11.42 -8.10
N PHE A 145 -1.85 11.86 -8.90
CA PHE A 145 -2.59 10.95 -9.76
C PHE A 145 -3.03 11.64 -11.05
N PHE A 146 -3.15 10.83 -12.10
CA PHE A 146 -3.40 11.33 -13.46
C PHE A 146 -3.98 10.23 -14.36
N PRO A 147 -4.74 10.59 -15.41
CA PRO A 147 -5.14 9.67 -16.46
C PRO A 147 -3.96 9.36 -17.40
N ARG A 148 -4.15 8.44 -18.34
CA ARG A 148 -3.08 8.06 -19.28
C ARG A 148 -2.64 9.25 -20.10
N ASN A 149 -1.36 9.27 -20.43
CA ASN A 149 -0.73 10.27 -21.29
C ASN A 149 -0.81 11.73 -20.77
N ALA A 150 -1.26 11.98 -19.54
CA ALA A 150 -1.31 13.33 -18.96
C ALA A 150 0.00 13.74 -18.27
N ASP A 151 0.71 12.78 -17.68
CA ASP A 151 2.01 13.05 -17.06
C ASP A 151 3.17 12.75 -18.02
N PRO A 152 4.11 13.69 -18.27
CA PRO A 152 5.24 13.47 -19.17
C PRO A 152 6.18 12.32 -18.77
N ALA A 153 6.21 11.92 -17.49
CA ALA A 153 7.00 10.77 -17.04
C ALA A 153 6.36 9.42 -17.45
N PHE A 154 5.06 9.43 -17.80
CA PHE A 154 4.29 8.25 -18.17
C PHE A 154 3.62 8.45 -19.55
N PRO A 155 4.42 8.56 -20.63
CA PRO A 155 3.88 8.78 -21.96
C PRO A 155 3.07 7.57 -22.43
N ALA A 156 1.88 7.82 -22.97
CA ALA A 156 1.00 6.78 -23.51
C ALA A 156 0.37 7.28 -24.82
N PRO A 157 1.15 7.37 -25.91
CA PRO A 157 0.78 8.10 -27.12
C PRO A 157 -0.46 7.56 -27.85
N ASP A 158 -0.79 6.29 -27.62
CA ASP A 158 -2.00 5.65 -28.16
C ASP A 158 -3.28 6.11 -27.46
N PHE A 159 -3.17 6.76 -26.29
CA PHE A 159 -4.27 7.31 -25.49
C PHE A 159 -4.24 8.84 -25.55
N GLN A 160 -4.85 9.41 -26.60
CA GLN A 160 -4.76 10.85 -26.88
C GLN A 160 -5.67 11.73 -26.01
N SER A 161 -6.67 11.15 -25.35
CA SER A 161 -7.62 11.90 -24.53
C SER A 161 -7.12 12.03 -23.10
N GLN A 162 -6.54 13.18 -22.76
CA GLN A 162 -6.15 13.51 -21.39
C GLN A 162 -7.33 14.07 -20.56
N ASP A 163 -8.52 14.20 -21.16
CA ASP A 163 -9.67 14.86 -20.55
C ASP A 163 -10.47 13.94 -19.61
N ASP A 164 -10.16 12.65 -19.61
CA ASP A 164 -10.77 11.62 -18.74
C ASP A 164 -10.15 11.64 -17.31
N PHE A 165 -9.79 12.81 -16.77
CA PHE A 165 -9.31 12.93 -15.39
C PHE A 165 -10.46 13.05 -14.38
N LEU A 166 -10.19 12.69 -13.11
CA LEU A 166 -11.15 12.76 -12.02
C LEU A 166 -11.59 14.21 -11.74
N LYS A 167 -12.86 14.53 -12.04
CA LYS A 167 -13.40 15.91 -12.00
C LYS A 167 -13.74 16.45 -10.61
N GLY A 168 -13.65 15.61 -9.59
CA GLY A 168 -13.77 16.04 -8.20
C GLY A 168 -13.44 14.89 -7.26
N TYR A 169 -12.66 15.20 -6.23
CA TYR A 169 -12.07 14.21 -5.35
C TYR A 169 -11.96 14.70 -3.90
N GLU A 170 -11.90 13.73 -2.99
CA GLU A 170 -11.51 13.94 -1.61
C GLU A 170 -10.54 12.84 -1.20
N ILE A 171 -9.43 13.24 -0.55
CA ILE A 171 -8.41 12.33 -0.03
C ILE A 171 -8.50 12.32 1.48
N PHE A 172 -8.56 11.12 2.05
CA PHE A 172 -8.55 10.90 3.48
C PHE A 172 -7.38 10.03 3.91
N VAL A 173 -6.93 10.23 5.14
CA VAL A 173 -5.90 9.41 5.77
C VAL A 173 -6.32 8.95 7.16
N ASN A 174 -5.66 7.91 7.64
CA ASN A 174 -5.73 7.42 9.01
C ASN A 174 -4.42 6.67 9.36
N ASP A 175 -3.94 6.83 10.58
CA ASP A 175 -2.65 6.28 11.06
C ASP A 175 -2.72 4.80 11.51
N GLY A 176 -3.93 4.25 11.58
CA GLY A 176 -4.24 2.88 11.98
C GLY A 176 -4.20 2.61 13.48
N GLN A 177 -3.90 3.63 14.31
CA GLN A 177 -3.82 3.51 15.76
C GLN A 177 -5.19 3.21 16.39
N PRO A 178 -5.25 2.53 17.56
CA PRO A 178 -6.52 2.26 18.23
C PRO A 178 -7.35 3.52 18.51
N GLU A 179 -6.70 4.64 18.79
CA GLU A 179 -7.32 5.93 19.10
C GLU A 179 -7.95 6.59 17.87
N SER A 180 -7.50 6.23 16.66
CA SER A 180 -8.06 6.70 15.39
C SER A 180 -9.18 5.78 14.88
N ARG A 181 -9.78 4.98 15.78
CA ARG A 181 -10.91 4.10 15.51
C ARG A 181 -12.08 4.40 16.42
N ARG A 182 -13.29 4.21 15.88
CA ARG A 182 -14.55 4.26 16.63
C ARG A 182 -15.37 3.02 16.30
N GLU A 183 -15.67 2.22 17.31
CA GLU A 183 -16.47 0.99 17.16
C GLU A 183 -15.91 0.05 16.06
N GLY A 184 -14.57 -0.05 16.00
CA GLY A 184 -13.86 -0.85 14.98
C GLY A 184 -13.67 -0.16 13.62
N SER A 185 -14.40 0.93 13.34
CA SER A 185 -14.30 1.68 12.09
C SER A 185 -13.21 2.76 12.16
N LEU A 186 -12.54 3.01 11.03
CA LEU A 186 -11.55 4.08 10.93
C LEU A 186 -12.20 5.47 11.03
N ILE A 187 -11.58 6.36 11.81
CA ILE A 187 -11.89 7.79 11.83
C ILE A 187 -11.03 8.45 10.76
N TRP A 188 -11.66 8.89 9.68
CA TRP A 188 -10.98 9.47 8.53
C TRP A 188 -10.71 10.96 8.71
N GLU A 189 -9.48 11.39 8.44
CA GLU A 189 -9.11 12.81 8.34
C GLU A 189 -9.04 13.20 6.86
N THR A 190 -9.79 14.23 6.45
CA THR A 190 -9.65 14.82 5.12
C THR A 190 -8.35 15.62 5.04
N VAL A 191 -7.50 15.30 4.07
CA VAL A 191 -6.23 16.02 3.82
C VAL A 191 -6.23 16.80 2.51
N ALA A 192 -7.15 16.48 1.59
CA ALA A 192 -7.39 17.26 0.38
C ALA A 192 -8.83 17.11 -0.09
N PHE A 193 -9.38 18.19 -0.62
CA PHE A 193 -10.72 18.25 -1.19
C PHE A 193 -10.70 19.20 -2.39
N GLU A 194 -11.17 18.71 -3.53
CA GLU A 194 -11.38 19.52 -4.72
C GLU A 194 -12.70 19.08 -5.37
N GLY A 195 -13.73 19.92 -5.30
CA GLY A 195 -15.06 19.60 -5.78
C GLY A 195 -15.24 19.79 -7.29
N GLN A 196 -14.36 20.58 -7.93
CA GLN A 196 -14.42 20.94 -9.34
C GLN A 196 -13.01 20.95 -9.93
N ASN A 197 -12.35 19.79 -9.91
CA ASN A 197 -11.00 19.65 -10.45
C ASN A 197 -11.00 19.94 -11.96
N GLN A 198 -10.05 20.76 -12.39
CA GLN A 198 -9.80 21.10 -13.80
C GLN A 198 -8.41 20.64 -14.27
N GLU A 199 -7.63 20.02 -13.38
CA GLU A 199 -6.26 19.59 -13.66
C GLU A 199 -6.22 18.08 -13.98
N ALA A 200 -5.63 17.73 -15.11
CA ALA A 200 -5.45 16.33 -15.48
C ALA A 200 -4.41 15.63 -14.59
N VAL A 201 -3.35 16.34 -14.22
CA VAL A 201 -2.35 15.88 -13.26
C VAL A 201 -2.61 16.54 -11.92
N VAL A 202 -3.10 15.75 -10.98
CA VAL A 202 -3.28 16.21 -9.60
C VAL A 202 -2.00 15.92 -8.83
N ASP A 203 -1.41 16.95 -8.22
CA ASP A 203 -0.23 16.87 -7.35
C ASP A 203 -0.51 17.60 -6.04
N VAL A 204 -0.88 16.84 -5.01
CA VAL A 204 -1.26 17.36 -3.70
C VAL A 204 -0.09 17.19 -2.75
N ARG A 205 0.36 18.29 -2.15
CA ARG A 205 1.33 18.30 -1.05
C ARG A 205 0.64 18.59 0.27
N ILE A 206 0.92 17.77 1.27
CA ILE A 206 0.38 17.90 2.62
C ILE A 206 1.54 18.03 3.62
N PRO A 207 1.32 18.59 4.82
CA PRO A 207 2.25 18.39 5.91
C PRO A 207 2.44 16.90 6.16
N THR A 208 3.65 16.47 6.47
CA THR A 208 3.95 15.05 6.71
C THR A 208 3.06 14.47 7.81
N ARG A 209 2.41 13.35 7.50
CA ARG A 209 1.52 12.61 8.39
C ARG A 209 1.92 11.15 8.42
N PHE A 210 1.77 10.52 9.58
CA PHE A 210 1.82 9.07 9.67
C PHE A 210 0.52 8.49 9.13
N VAL A 211 0.62 7.68 8.08
CA VAL A 211 -0.51 7.12 7.35
C VAL A 211 -0.32 5.62 7.24
N ARG A 212 -1.35 4.85 7.60
CA ARG A 212 -1.48 3.44 7.25
C ARG A 212 -2.62 3.22 6.26
N PHE A 213 -3.73 3.93 6.47
CA PHE A 213 -4.90 3.82 5.61
C PHE A 213 -5.10 5.12 4.84
N LEU A 214 -5.38 4.97 3.55
CA LEU A 214 -5.69 6.06 2.63
C LEU A 214 -7.05 5.77 1.99
N ARG A 215 -7.83 6.82 1.71
CA ARG A 215 -9.04 6.71 0.90
C ARG A 215 -9.09 7.81 -0.14
N LEU A 216 -9.34 7.42 -1.38
CA LEU A 216 -9.77 8.31 -2.45
C LEU A 216 -11.28 8.20 -2.62
N LYS A 217 -11.96 9.35 -2.68
CA LYS A 217 -13.39 9.42 -2.97
C LYS A 217 -13.63 10.22 -4.23
N SER A 218 -14.42 9.68 -5.15
CA SER A 218 -14.95 10.44 -6.28
C SER A 218 -16.17 11.27 -5.84
N LEU A 219 -16.17 12.55 -6.19
CA LEU A 219 -17.23 13.50 -5.86
C LEU A 219 -18.17 13.79 -7.03
N THR A 220 -17.91 13.23 -8.22
CA THR A 220 -18.70 13.50 -9.43
C THR A 220 -19.11 12.19 -10.11
N ALA A 221 -20.17 12.25 -10.92
CA ALA A 221 -20.59 11.10 -11.74
C ALA A 221 -19.83 11.01 -13.07
N ALA A 222 -18.92 11.95 -13.36
CA ALA A 222 -18.19 12.01 -14.62
C ALA A 222 -17.32 10.77 -14.80
N ASP A 223 -17.25 10.32 -16.06
CA ASP A 223 -16.32 9.28 -16.47
C ASP A 223 -14.89 9.76 -16.22
N PHE A 224 -14.03 8.86 -15.75
CA PHE A 224 -12.62 9.15 -15.54
C PHE A 224 -11.78 7.88 -15.67
N GLU A 225 -10.47 8.07 -15.76
CA GLU A 225 -9.47 7.05 -15.58
C GLU A 225 -8.35 7.53 -14.65
N ILE A 226 -7.66 6.57 -14.04
CA ILE A 226 -6.45 6.78 -13.25
C ILE A 226 -5.42 5.79 -13.77
N ALA A 227 -4.41 6.31 -14.48
CA ALA A 227 -3.26 5.52 -14.92
C ALA A 227 -2.33 5.23 -13.75
N GLU A 228 -2.03 6.27 -12.97
CA GLU A 228 -1.20 6.13 -11.78
C GLU A 228 -1.81 6.91 -10.65
N PHE A 229 -1.81 6.29 -9.47
CA PHE A 229 -2.03 6.87 -8.18
C PHE A 229 -0.76 6.64 -7.38
N GLN A 230 -0.05 7.72 -7.12
CA GLN A 230 1.26 7.71 -6.49
C GLN A 230 1.14 8.31 -5.10
N VAL A 231 1.71 7.61 -4.13
CA VAL A 231 1.87 8.09 -2.75
C VAL A 231 3.35 8.21 -2.48
N PHE A 232 3.78 9.38 -2.00
CA PHE A 232 5.17 9.60 -1.63
C PHE A 232 5.28 9.80 -0.13
N SER A 233 6.39 9.32 0.42
CA SER A 233 6.70 9.47 1.83
C SER A 233 8.11 10.00 2.02
N GLU A 234 8.38 10.51 3.22
CA GLU A 234 9.70 11.00 3.60
C GLU A 234 10.13 10.43 4.96
N GLY A 235 11.44 10.40 5.18
CA GLY A 235 12.02 9.96 6.45
C GLY A 235 12.13 8.44 6.56
N PHE A 236 11.77 7.90 7.72
CA PHE A 236 11.86 6.47 8.00
C PHE A 236 10.49 5.94 8.43
N VAL A 237 10.22 4.68 8.10
CA VAL A 237 9.08 3.96 8.65
C VAL A 237 9.20 3.98 10.20
N PRO A 238 8.17 4.45 10.95
CA PRO A 238 8.28 4.67 12.39
C PRO A 238 8.38 3.37 13.20
N GLN A 239 7.93 2.25 12.64
CA GLN A 239 8.02 0.94 13.27
C GLN A 239 8.28 -0.14 12.24
N ALA A 240 9.30 -0.94 12.51
CA ALA A 240 9.59 -2.18 11.78
C ALA A 240 9.75 -3.31 12.81
N VAL A 241 9.27 -4.50 12.47
CA VAL A 241 9.30 -5.67 13.37
C VAL A 241 10.18 -6.74 12.72
N TYR A 242 11.18 -7.21 13.46
CA TYR A 242 11.94 -8.40 13.11
C TYR A 242 11.58 -9.53 14.08
N ILE A 243 11.27 -10.73 13.56
CA ILE A 243 10.87 -11.89 14.35
C ILE A 243 11.98 -12.94 14.27
N SER A 244 12.63 -13.21 15.40
CA SER A 244 13.71 -14.20 15.56
C SER A 244 13.22 -15.51 16.15
#